data_AF-A0A832Q8F4-F1
#
_entry.id   AF-A0A832Q8F4-F1
#
_cell.length_a   1.000
_cell.length_b   1.000
_cell.length_c   1.000
_cell.angle_alpha   90.00
_cell.angle_beta   90.00
_cell.angle_gamma   90.00
#
_symmetry.space_group_name_H-M   'P 1'
#
loop_
_entity.id
_entity.type
_entity.pdbx_description
1 polymer ?
#
loop_
_entity_poly.entity_id
_entity_poly.type
_entity_poly.pdbx_seq_one_letter_code
_entity_poly.pdbx_strand_id
1 'polypeptide(L)'
;EDLGITDLQQSEALNQFGLPGYMGIDPARGERRAVIYFNQRAFIFTGRSDDAAFDNQIVESIRSFRPIQRGEQVFANPLQVVWIQSDGRQNYAQLARLTRIPEYAEQVLRLMNGDYPAGEPKAGEWIKITN
;
A
#
# COMPACT_ATOMS: atom_id res chain seq x y z
N GLU A 1 5.60 -19.54 -11.95
CA GLU A 1 6.16 -18.47 -12.80
C GLU A 1 7.67 -18.52 -12.64
N ASP A 2 8.39 -18.68 -13.74
CA ASP A 2 9.86 -18.61 -13.73
C ASP A 2 10.24 -17.14 -13.60
N LEU A 3 11.02 -16.80 -12.57
CA LEU A 3 11.44 -15.42 -12.33
C LEU A 3 12.51 -14.95 -13.32
N GLY A 4 13.03 -15.86 -14.16
CA GLY A 4 13.99 -15.56 -15.21
C GLY A 4 15.34 -15.09 -14.68
N ILE A 5 15.71 -15.49 -13.45
CA ILE A 5 16.96 -15.08 -12.82
C ILE A 5 17.92 -16.26 -12.80
N THR A 6 18.84 -16.28 -13.76
CA THR A 6 19.80 -17.38 -13.96
C THR A 6 21.07 -17.25 -13.10
N ASP A 7 21.46 -16.03 -12.69
CA ASP A 7 22.69 -15.78 -11.93
C ASP A 7 22.54 -14.56 -10.99
N LEU A 8 21.90 -14.75 -9.83
CA LEU A 8 21.96 -13.74 -8.76
C LEU A 8 23.39 -13.64 -8.21
N GLN A 9 23.98 -12.45 -8.30
CA GLN A 9 25.25 -12.15 -7.61
C GLN A 9 24.99 -11.80 -6.14
N GLN A 10 25.99 -12.07 -5.29
CA GLN A 10 25.88 -11.83 -3.84
C GLN A 10 24.61 -12.44 -3.24
N SER A 11 24.30 -13.69 -3.64
CA SER A 11 23.11 -14.37 -3.16
C SER A 11 23.24 -14.65 -1.65
N GLU A 12 22.27 -14.15 -0.90
CA GLU A 12 22.15 -14.31 0.54
C GLU A 12 20.80 -14.96 0.86
N ALA A 13 20.82 -15.96 1.73
CA ALA A 13 19.59 -16.54 2.26
C ALA A 13 18.93 -15.57 3.23
N LEU A 14 17.63 -15.34 3.06
CA LEU A 14 16.80 -14.60 4.01
C LEU A 14 16.02 -15.59 4.86
N ASN A 15 16.13 -15.48 6.18
CA ASN A 15 15.24 -16.17 7.10
C ASN A 15 14.90 -15.23 8.26
N GLN A 16 13.86 -14.42 8.06
CA GLN A 16 13.45 -13.38 9.00
C GLN A 16 11.97 -13.53 9.31
N PHE A 17 11.60 -13.40 10.59
CA PHE A 17 10.22 -13.57 11.05
C PHE A 17 9.59 -14.92 10.65
N GLY A 18 10.40 -15.96 10.49
CA GLY A 18 9.97 -17.29 10.03
C GLY A 18 9.64 -17.36 8.54
N LEU A 19 10.01 -16.35 7.76
CA LEU A 19 9.82 -16.30 6.31
C LEU A 19 11.12 -16.71 5.60
N PRO A 20 11.14 -17.85 4.89
CA PRO A 20 12.27 -18.23 4.06
C PRO A 20 12.29 -17.41 2.78
N GLY A 21 13.47 -17.08 2.29
CA GLY A 21 13.65 -16.31 1.07
C GLY A 21 15.11 -16.24 0.64
N TYR A 22 15.33 -15.52 -0.45
CA TYR A 22 16.66 -15.26 -1.00
C TYR A 22 16.73 -13.83 -1.51
N MET A 23 17.89 -13.20 -1.41
CA MET A 23 18.17 -11.90 -1.98
C MET A 23 19.50 -11.94 -2.73
N GLY A 24 19.64 -11.12 -3.76
CA GLY A 24 20.90 -10.90 -4.44
C GLY A 24 20.80 -9.69 -5.36
N ILE A 25 21.81 -9.51 -6.21
CA ILE A 25 21.86 -8.49 -7.24
C ILE A 25 21.71 -9.19 -8.59
N ASP A 26 20.75 -8.72 -9.41
CA ASP A 26 20.64 -9.07 -10.83
C ASP A 26 21.76 -8.34 -11.59
N PRO A 27 22.81 -9.03 -12.07
CA PRO A 27 23.94 -8.38 -12.73
C PRO A 27 23.57 -7.79 -14.09
N ALA A 28 22.49 -8.26 -14.73
CA ALA A 28 22.05 -7.71 -16.00
C ALA A 28 21.39 -6.33 -15.84
N ARG A 29 20.84 -6.05 -14.65
CA ARG A 29 20.10 -4.81 -14.36
C ARG A 29 20.75 -3.92 -13.30
N GLY A 30 21.75 -4.43 -12.58
CA GLY A 30 22.30 -3.76 -11.39
C GLY A 30 21.23 -3.55 -10.31
N GLU A 31 20.23 -4.43 -10.26
CA GLU A 31 19.06 -4.28 -9.41
C GLU A 31 19.10 -5.32 -8.30
N ARG A 32 18.92 -4.89 -7.05
CA ARG A 32 18.72 -5.80 -5.93
C ARG A 32 17.35 -6.46 -6.06
N ARG A 33 17.33 -7.79 -5.98
CA ARG A 33 16.12 -8.59 -6.02
C ARG A 33 16.05 -9.49 -4.80
N ALA A 34 14.90 -9.54 -4.15
CA ALA A 34 14.62 -10.51 -3.10
C ALA A 34 13.29 -11.21 -3.34
N VAL A 35 13.24 -12.48 -2.99
CA VAL A 35 12.02 -13.29 -3.00
C VAL A 35 11.81 -13.80 -1.58
N ILE A 36 10.67 -13.49 -0.99
CA ILE A 36 10.26 -13.97 0.32
C ILE A 36 9.01 -14.83 0.17
N TYR A 37 9.04 -16.05 0.69
CA TYR A 37 7.92 -16.99 0.63
C TYR A 37 7.09 -16.91 1.91
N PHE A 38 5.78 -16.73 1.73
CA PHE A 38 4.81 -16.74 2.83
C PHE A 38 3.57 -17.53 2.42
N ASN A 39 3.38 -18.69 3.05
CA ASN A 39 2.36 -19.67 2.67
C ASN A 39 2.45 -20.03 1.18
N GLN A 40 1.36 -19.84 0.42
CA GLN A 40 1.28 -20.13 -1.01
C GLN A 40 1.65 -18.91 -1.88
N ARG A 41 2.25 -17.87 -1.30
CA ARG A 41 2.60 -16.62 -1.99
C ARG A 41 4.10 -16.41 -1.99
N ALA A 42 4.60 -15.84 -3.08
CA ALA A 42 5.95 -15.29 -3.18
C ALA A 42 5.84 -13.76 -3.30
N PHE A 43 6.58 -13.06 -2.46
CA PHE A 43 6.71 -11.60 -2.50
C PHE A 43 8.05 -11.27 -3.13
N ILE A 44 8.02 -10.51 -4.21
CA ILE A 44 9.21 -10.11 -4.95
C ILE A 44 9.46 -8.63 -4.65
N PHE A 45 10.64 -8.34 -4.13
CA PHE A 45 11.14 -6.99 -3.92
C PHE A 45 12.18 -6.72 -4.98
N THR A 46 12.08 -5.57 -5.62
CA THR A 46 13.13 -5.09 -6.51
C THR A 46 13.47 -3.65 -6.17
N GLY A 47 14.74 -3.30 -6.28
CA GLY A 47 15.21 -1.96 -5.96
C GLY A 47 16.57 -1.72 -6.59
N ARG A 48 16.79 -0.49 -7.04
CA ARG A 48 18.05 -0.07 -7.64
C ARG A 48 18.48 1.26 -7.06
N SER A 49 19.75 1.34 -6.65
CA SER A 49 20.39 2.56 -6.23
C SER A 49 21.86 2.50 -6.62
N ASP A 50 22.37 3.62 -7.16
CA ASP A 50 23.80 3.79 -7.45
C ASP A 50 24.57 4.27 -6.21
N ASP A 51 23.85 4.71 -5.17
CA ASP A 51 24.38 5.11 -3.87
C ASP A 51 24.24 3.97 -2.86
N ALA A 52 25.35 3.61 -2.23
CA ALA A 52 25.45 2.53 -1.26
C ALA A 52 24.61 2.74 0.01
N ALA A 53 24.41 3.99 0.46
CA ALA A 53 23.58 4.28 1.62
C ALA A 53 22.10 3.98 1.33
N PHE A 54 21.65 4.33 0.12
CA PHE A 54 20.29 4.01 -0.34
C PHE A 54 20.13 2.52 -0.65
N ASP A 55 21.15 1.84 -1.19
CA ASP A 55 21.13 0.38 -1.34
C ASP A 55 20.98 -0.34 0.01
N ASN A 56 21.69 0.13 1.04
CA ASN A 56 21.51 -0.38 2.40
C ASN A 56 20.08 -0.14 2.91
N GLN A 57 19.45 1.00 2.63
CA GLN A 57 18.04 1.23 2.98
C GLN A 57 17.08 0.28 2.26
N ILE A 58 17.39 -0.12 1.02
CA ILE A 58 16.63 -1.15 0.29
C ILE A 58 16.78 -2.50 1.01
N VAL A 59 18.00 -2.88 1.39
CA VAL A 59 18.25 -4.09 2.18
C VAL A 59 17.46 -4.06 3.49
N GLU A 60 17.55 -3.00 4.27
CA GLU A 60 16.81 -2.84 5.53
C GLU A 60 15.29 -2.91 5.33
N SER A 61 14.78 -2.32 4.24
CA SER A 61 13.36 -2.40 3.89
C SER A 61 12.92 -3.85 3.61
N ILE A 62 13.71 -4.60 2.83
CA ILE A 62 13.47 -6.03 2.56
C ILE A 62 13.50 -6.83 3.87
N ARG A 63 14.48 -6.54 4.73
CA ARG A 63 14.67 -7.21 6.02
C ARG A 63 13.55 -6.91 7.03
N SER A 64 12.89 -5.76 6.92
CA SER A 64 11.76 -5.39 7.77
C SER A 64 10.46 -6.16 7.46
N PHE A 65 10.38 -6.88 6.34
CA PHE A 65 9.15 -7.55 5.92
C PHE A 65 8.77 -8.69 6.86
N ARG A 66 7.54 -8.63 7.39
CA ARG A 66 7.01 -9.64 8.30
C ARG A 66 5.51 -9.84 8.13
N PRO A 67 4.96 -11.01 8.52
CA PRO A 67 3.52 -11.18 8.62
C PRO A 67 2.92 -10.26 9.68
N ILE A 68 1.67 -9.86 9.44
CA ILE A 68 0.88 -9.15 10.46
C ILE A 68 0.58 -10.10 11.63
N GLN A 69 0.80 -9.63 12.86
CA GLN A 69 0.55 -10.43 14.07
C GLN A 69 -0.93 -10.43 14.45
N ARG A 70 -1.36 -11.46 15.20
CA ARG A 70 -2.71 -11.49 15.79
C ARG A 70 -2.85 -10.31 16.76
N GLY A 71 -3.86 -9.46 16.54
CA GLY A 71 -4.06 -8.20 17.28
C GLY A 71 -3.63 -6.95 16.53
N GLU A 72 -2.77 -7.06 15.50
CA GLU A 72 -2.39 -5.92 14.64
C GLU A 72 -3.41 -5.66 13.53
N GLN A 73 -4.39 -6.55 13.33
CA GLN A 73 -5.43 -6.40 12.30
C GLN A 73 -6.22 -5.09 12.46
N VAL A 74 -6.33 -4.57 13.68
CA VAL A 74 -6.96 -3.26 13.95
C VAL A 74 -6.21 -2.12 13.27
N PHE A 75 -4.88 -2.21 13.13
CA PHE A 75 -4.05 -1.24 12.40
C PHE A 75 -4.04 -1.47 10.89
N ALA A 76 -4.46 -2.65 10.44
CA ALA A 76 -4.57 -2.99 9.01
C ALA A 76 -5.96 -2.73 8.44
N ASN A 77 -6.74 -1.85 9.04
CA ASN A 77 -7.93 -1.30 8.40
C ASN A 77 -7.56 0.04 7.73
N PRO A 78 -6.88 0.02 6.55
CA PRO A 78 -6.54 1.25 5.85
C PRO A 78 -7.82 2.01 5.52
N LEU A 79 -7.70 3.32 5.36
CA LEU A 79 -8.82 4.13 4.86
C LEU A 79 -9.19 3.64 3.45
N GLN A 80 -10.41 3.15 3.27
CA GLN A 80 -10.90 2.64 1.99
C GLN A 80 -11.83 3.65 1.35
N VAL A 81 -11.65 3.88 0.05
CA VAL A 81 -12.61 4.65 -0.74
C VAL A 81 -13.74 3.71 -1.15
N VAL A 82 -14.96 4.02 -0.71
CA VAL A 82 -16.17 3.32 -1.12
C VAL A 82 -17.11 4.28 -1.83
N TRP A 83 -17.98 3.73 -2.68
CA TRP A 83 -18.96 4.50 -3.43
C TRP A 83 -20.35 4.31 -2.85
N ILE A 84 -21.07 5.41 -2.65
CA ILE A 84 -22.48 5.40 -2.28
C ILE A 84 -23.27 6.15 -3.33
N GLN A 85 -24.52 5.76 -3.54
CA GLN A 85 -25.43 6.53 -4.39
C GLN A 85 -26.18 7.53 -3.50
N SER A 86 -26.11 8.82 -3.86
CA SER A 86 -26.81 9.87 -3.13
C SER A 86 -28.31 9.83 -3.41
N ASP A 87 -29.12 9.93 -2.36
CA ASP A 87 -30.57 10.15 -2.47
C ASP A 87 -30.92 11.65 -2.59
N GLY A 88 -29.91 12.53 -2.60
CA GLY A 88 -30.05 13.99 -2.65
C GLY A 88 -30.49 14.64 -1.34
N ARG A 89 -30.64 13.87 -0.25
CA ARG A 89 -30.99 14.39 1.08
C ARG A 89 -29.77 14.62 1.96
N GLN A 90 -28.69 13.89 1.68
CA GLN A 90 -27.44 13.95 2.42
C GLN A 90 -26.53 15.03 1.84
N ASN A 91 -26.02 15.92 2.70
CA ASN A 91 -25.00 16.89 2.32
C ASN A 91 -23.61 16.43 2.77
N TYR A 92 -22.55 17.08 2.27
CA TYR A 92 -21.18 16.71 2.65
C TYR A 92 -20.90 16.85 4.16
N ALA A 93 -21.57 17.78 4.86
CA ALA A 93 -21.43 17.94 6.30
C ALA A 93 -21.97 16.72 7.08
N GLN A 94 -23.04 16.08 6.59
CA GLN A 94 -23.58 14.85 7.16
C GLN A 94 -22.72 13.64 6.79
N LEU A 95 -22.29 13.54 5.54
CA LEU A 95 -21.40 12.48 5.07
C LEU A 95 -20.07 12.48 5.81
N ALA A 96 -19.49 13.65 6.08
CA ALA A 96 -18.24 13.82 6.81
C ALA A 96 -18.23 13.11 8.17
N ARG A 97 -19.37 13.10 8.88
CA ARG A 97 -19.52 12.45 10.20
C ARG A 97 -19.44 10.93 10.15
N LEU A 98 -19.64 10.35 8.96
CA LEU A 98 -19.58 8.91 8.72
C LEU A 98 -18.19 8.46 8.26
N THR A 99 -17.27 9.39 8.00
CA THR A 99 -15.94 9.08 7.48
C THR A 99 -14.87 9.01 8.57
N ARG A 100 -13.78 8.30 8.27
CA ARG A 100 -12.57 8.27 9.10
C ARG A 100 -11.55 9.39 8.75
N ILE A 101 -11.97 10.45 8.06
CA ILE A 101 -11.10 11.59 7.73
C ILE A 101 -10.91 12.45 8.99
N PRO A 102 -9.67 12.66 9.48
CA PRO A 102 -9.43 13.29 10.77
C PRO A 102 -9.69 14.80 10.77
N GLU A 103 -9.36 15.49 9.68
CA GLU A 103 -9.46 16.95 9.60
C GLU A 103 -10.11 17.39 8.29
N TYR A 104 -10.90 18.48 8.37
CA TYR A 104 -11.57 19.07 7.21
C TYR A 104 -12.37 18.06 6.38
N ALA A 105 -12.99 17.08 7.05
CA ALA A 105 -13.62 15.93 6.39
C ALA A 105 -14.64 16.34 5.31
N GLU A 106 -15.42 17.39 5.57
CA GLU A 106 -16.35 17.95 4.59
C GLU A 106 -15.64 18.51 3.35
N GLN A 107 -14.60 19.33 3.54
CA GLN A 107 -13.85 19.94 2.44
C GLN A 107 -13.08 18.87 1.64
N VAL A 108 -12.51 17.88 2.33
CA VAL A 108 -11.82 16.74 1.71
C VAL A 108 -12.81 15.90 0.89
N LEU A 109 -14.01 15.65 1.41
CA LEU A 109 -15.06 14.95 0.66
C LEU A 109 -15.48 15.73 -0.58
N ARG A 110 -15.70 17.05 -0.47
CA ARG A 110 -16.00 17.91 -1.63
C ARG A 110 -14.88 17.85 -2.66
N LEU A 111 -13.62 17.97 -2.23
CA LEU A 111 -12.47 17.89 -3.12
C LEU A 111 -12.37 16.54 -3.82
N MET A 112 -12.58 15.43 -3.08
CA MET A 112 -12.51 14.06 -3.61
C MET A 112 -13.59 13.78 -4.67
N ASN A 113 -14.73 14.47 -4.56
CA ASN A 113 -15.88 14.32 -5.45
C ASN A 113 -16.02 15.45 -6.50
N GLY A 114 -15.13 16.45 -6.48
CA GLY A 114 -15.15 17.55 -7.47
C GLY A 114 -16.14 18.68 -7.15
N ASP A 115 -16.67 18.73 -5.93
CA ASP A 115 -17.68 19.68 -5.48
C ASP A 115 -17.12 20.84 -4.63
N TYR A 116 -15.80 21.00 -4.61
CA TYR A 116 -15.16 22.11 -3.90
C TYR A 116 -15.46 23.45 -4.63
N PRO A 117 -15.71 24.57 -3.91
CA PRO A 117 -15.72 24.71 -2.45
C PRO A 117 -17.08 24.46 -1.78
N ALA A 118 -18.19 24.49 -2.50
CA ALA A 118 -19.53 24.60 -1.92
C ALA A 118 -20.62 23.77 -2.62
N GLY A 119 -20.26 22.89 -3.55
CA GLY A 119 -21.20 22.01 -4.26
C GLY A 119 -21.70 20.86 -3.38
N GLU A 120 -22.96 20.44 -3.57
CA GLU A 120 -23.56 19.36 -2.78
C GLU A 120 -23.93 18.14 -3.64
N PRO A 121 -23.95 16.94 -3.04
CA PRO A 121 -24.47 15.72 -3.64
C PRO A 121 -25.82 15.91 -4.31
N LYS A 122 -25.97 15.56 -5.59
CA LYS A 122 -27.29 15.50 -6.23
C LYS A 122 -27.85 14.09 -6.16
N ALA A 123 -29.18 13.99 -6.20
CA ALA A 123 -29.87 12.71 -6.24
C ALA A 123 -29.42 11.89 -7.46
N GLY A 124 -29.07 10.63 -7.23
CA GLY A 124 -28.61 9.69 -8.24
C GLY A 124 -27.11 9.72 -8.52
N GLU A 125 -26.36 10.70 -8.01
CA GLU A 125 -24.90 10.76 -8.16
C GLU A 125 -24.19 9.71 -7.32
N TRP A 126 -23.12 9.15 -7.86
CA TRP A 126 -22.22 8.28 -7.13
C TRP A 126 -21.14 9.11 -6.46
N ILE A 127 -21.00 8.92 -5.15
CA ILE A 127 -20.14 9.72 -4.30
C ILE A 127 -19.13 8.81 -3.63
N LYS A 128 -17.87 9.21 -3.74
CA LYS A 128 -16.77 8.63 -2.99
C LYS A 128 -16.88 9.09 -1.55
N ILE A 129 -16.85 8.15 -0.63
CA ILE A 129 -16.62 8.40 0.80
C ILE A 129 -15.46 7.55 1.26
N THR A 130 -14.97 7.81 2.47
CA THR A 130 -13.93 7.00 3.07
C THR A 130 -14.42 6.34 4.35
N ASN A 131 -14.14 5.05 4.49
CA ASN A 131 -14.45 4.26 5.67
C ASN A 131 -13.33 3.32 6.02
#